data_AF-A0A1G1WAT8-F1
#
_entry.id   AF-A0A1G1WAT8-F1
#
_cell.length_a   1.000
_cell.length_b   1.000
_cell.length_c   1.000
_cell.angle_alpha   90.00
_cell.angle_beta   90.00
_cell.angle_gamma   90.00
#
_symmetry.space_group_name_H-M   'P 1'
#
loop_
_entity.id
_entity.type
_entity.pdbx_description
1 polymer ?
#
loop_
_entity_poly.entity_id
_entity_poly.type
_entity_poly.pdbx_seq_one_letter_code
_entity_poly.pdbx_strand_id
1 'polypeptide(L)'
;MLGILFYVGILLNIALLDLSGTQETTVKTTALLFLLVIIIIGIITAVQRSRLPYQFFRDKIRFNKKEIRYTEIINTATKQNILDRMFKTYSIPLSSEFYVRHVSQEVDLKTYLQQLISYSKKSYSSY
;
A
#
# COMPACT_ATOMS: atom_id res chain seq x y z
N MET A 1 -5.59 -11.08 3.99
CA MET A 1 -5.00 -11.88 5.10
C MET A 1 -5.81 -11.70 6.39
N LEU A 2 -5.81 -10.54 7.05
CA LEU A 2 -6.51 -10.36 8.33
C LEU A 2 -8.03 -10.64 8.26
N GLY A 3 -8.73 -10.19 7.21
CA GLY A 3 -10.17 -10.45 7.04
C GLY A 3 -10.51 -11.94 6.85
N ILE A 4 -9.62 -12.71 6.23
CA ILE A 4 -9.80 -14.17 6.05
C ILE A 4 -9.61 -14.87 7.40
N LEU A 5 -8.59 -14.50 8.16
CA LEU A 5 -8.36 -15.03 9.51
C LEU A 5 -9.54 -14.70 10.45
N PHE A 6 -10.09 -13.49 10.36
CA PHE A 6 -11.26 -13.08 11.13
C PHE A 6 -12.51 -13.91 10.77
N TYR A 7 -12.78 -14.11 9.48
CA TYR A 7 -13.91 -14.92 9.01
C TYR A 7 -13.79 -16.39 9.44
N VAL A 8 -12.59 -16.98 9.31
CA VAL A 8 -12.31 -18.35 9.79
C VAL A 8 -12.47 -18.46 11.30
N GLY A 9 -12.01 -17.46 12.07
CA GLY A 9 -12.20 -17.42 13.52
C GLY A 9 -13.68 -17.35 13.93
N ILE A 10 -14.51 -16.62 13.18
CA ILE A 10 -15.96 -16.60 13.40
C ILE A 10 -16.57 -17.96 13.09
N LEU A 11 -16.25 -18.57 11.94
CA LEU A 11 -16.76 -19.90 11.59
C LEU A 11 -16.36 -20.97 12.61
N LEU A 12 -15.14 -20.91 13.14
CA LEU A 12 -14.66 -21.81 14.18
C LEU A 12 -15.46 -21.63 15.48
N ASN A 13 -15.70 -20.39 15.90
CA ASN A 13 -16.54 -20.11 17.08
C ASN A 13 -17.97 -20.63 16.88
N ILE A 14 -18.57 -20.40 15.71
CA ILE A 14 -19.92 -20.89 15.39
C ILE A 14 -19.96 -22.42 15.41
N ALA A 15 -18.95 -23.11 14.88
CA ALA A 15 -18.90 -24.57 14.85
C ALA A 15 -18.71 -25.20 16.24
N LEU A 16 -18.18 -24.46 17.21
CA LEU A 16 -18.00 -24.89 18.60
C LEU A 16 -19.22 -24.56 19.49
N LEU A 17 -20.13 -23.73 19.01
CA LEU A 17 -21.36 -23.36 19.69
C LEU A 17 -22.51 -24.23 19.18
N ASP A 18 -23.20 -24.92 20.07
CA ASP A 18 -24.32 -25.80 19.75
C ASP A 18 -25.57 -24.96 19.44
N LEU A 19 -25.60 -24.38 18.23
CA LEU A 19 -26.63 -23.47 17.76
C LEU A 19 -27.69 -24.20 16.95
N SER A 20 -28.95 -23.82 17.14
CA SER A 20 -30.02 -24.25 16.23
C SER A 20 -29.76 -23.76 14.80
N GLY A 21 -30.18 -24.51 13.78
CA GLY A 21 -29.87 -24.21 12.37
C GLY A 21 -30.28 -22.81 11.91
N THR A 22 -31.35 -22.25 12.49
CA THR A 22 -31.78 -20.86 12.24
C THR A 22 -30.79 -19.85 12.82
N GLN A 23 -30.31 -20.06 14.05
CA GLN A 23 -29.30 -19.21 14.68
C GLN A 23 -27.97 -19.26 13.94
N GLU A 24 -27.53 -20.46 13.53
CA GLU A 24 -26.30 -20.64 12.74
C GLU A 24 -26.35 -19.82 11.43
N THR A 25 -27.49 -19.87 10.74
CA THR A 25 -27.70 -19.10 9.50
C THR A 25 -27.67 -17.60 9.76
N THR A 26 -28.39 -17.11 10.79
CA THR A 26 -28.39 -15.68 11.15
C THR A 26 -26.99 -15.18 11.48
N VAL A 27 -26.21 -15.95 12.25
CA VAL A 27 -24.84 -15.55 12.63
C VAL A 27 -23.92 -15.54 11.41
N LYS A 28 -23.98 -16.57 10.54
CA LYS A 28 -23.19 -16.61 9.30
C LYS A 28 -23.51 -15.43 8.37
N THR A 29 -24.78 -15.12 8.17
CA THR A 29 -25.20 -13.99 7.33
C THR A 29 -24.74 -12.66 7.91
N THR A 30 -24.85 -12.48 9.24
CA THR A 30 -24.40 -11.27 9.93
C THR A 30 -22.88 -11.09 9.80
N ALA A 31 -22.12 -12.18 9.98
CA ALA A 31 -20.67 -12.17 9.83
C ALA A 31 -20.24 -11.83 8.39
N LEU A 32 -20.95 -12.37 7.38
CA LEU A 32 -20.70 -12.06 5.98
C LEU A 32 -20.97 -10.59 5.66
N LEU A 33 -22.08 -10.04 6.16
CA LEU A 33 -22.40 -8.61 6.02
C LEU A 33 -21.32 -7.72 6.65
N PHE A 34 -20.88 -8.07 7.85
CA PHE A 34 -19.81 -7.34 8.54
C PHE A 34 -18.48 -7.39 7.77
N LEU A 35 -18.12 -8.57 7.23
CA LEU A 35 -16.94 -8.72 6.37
C LEU A 35 -17.03 -7.83 5.13
N LEU A 36 -18.21 -7.79 4.47
CA LEU A 36 -18.46 -6.94 3.31
C LEU A 36 -18.23 -5.45 3.64
N VAL A 37 -18.74 -4.97 4.78
CA VAL A 37 -18.52 -3.59 5.23
C VAL A 37 -17.03 -3.29 5.41
N ILE A 38 -16.28 -4.18 6.04
CA ILE A 38 -14.82 -4.01 6.21
C ILE A 38 -14.12 -3.93 4.84
N ILE A 39 -14.50 -4.78 3.90
CA ILE A 39 -13.93 -4.79 2.54
C ILE A 39 -14.22 -3.45 1.84
N ILE A 40 -15.46 -2.96 1.92
CA ILE A 40 -15.86 -1.67 1.32
C ILE A 40 -15.06 -0.51 1.92
N ILE A 41 -14.94 -0.45 3.24
CA ILE A 41 -14.12 0.59 3.91
C ILE A 41 -12.66 0.51 3.45
N GLY A 42 -12.12 -0.71 3.34
CA GLY A 42 -10.78 -0.94 2.82
C GLY A 42 -10.59 -0.39 1.41
N ILE A 43 -11.55 -0.65 0.51
CA ILE A 43 -11.55 -0.12 -0.87
C ILE A 43 -11.61 1.41 -0.87
N ILE A 44 -12.54 2.01 -0.14
CA ILE A 44 -12.69 3.48 -0.08
C ILE A 44 -11.40 4.13 0.40
N THR A 45 -10.80 3.59 1.45
CA THR A 45 -9.54 4.12 2.03
C THR A 45 -8.38 3.98 1.04
N ALA A 46 -8.31 2.87 0.32
CA ALA A 46 -7.29 2.66 -0.71
C ALA A 46 -7.44 3.64 -1.88
N VAL A 47 -8.68 3.87 -2.34
CA VAL A 47 -8.97 4.83 -3.42
C VAL A 47 -8.69 6.27 -2.99
N GLN A 48 -9.04 6.66 -1.76
CA GLN A 48 -8.69 7.98 -1.25
C GLN A 48 -7.17 8.19 -1.21
N ARG A 49 -6.42 7.15 -0.83
CA ARG A 49 -4.96 7.21 -0.76
C ARG A 49 -4.29 7.20 -2.14
N SER A 50 -4.87 6.53 -3.13
CA SER A 50 -4.31 6.50 -4.49
C SER A 50 -4.46 7.82 -5.25
N ARG A 51 -5.44 8.66 -4.87
CA ARG A 51 -5.63 10.00 -5.45
C ARG A 51 -4.61 11.04 -4.98
N LEU A 52 -3.75 10.71 -4.01
CA LEU A 52 -2.72 11.63 -3.53
C LEU A 52 -1.51 11.57 -4.47
N PRO A 53 -1.17 12.65 -5.19
CA PRO A 53 -0.05 12.64 -6.10
C PRO A 53 1.28 12.71 -5.34
N TYR A 54 2.30 12.06 -5.88
CA TYR A 54 3.69 12.32 -5.51
C TYR A 54 4.15 13.60 -6.20
N GLN A 55 4.62 14.57 -5.43
CA GLN A 55 5.14 15.83 -5.95
C GLN A 55 6.67 15.78 -5.95
N PHE A 56 7.27 15.94 -7.12
CA PHE A 56 8.72 15.95 -7.30
C PHE A 56 9.19 17.41 -7.39
N PHE A 57 9.96 17.87 -6.41
CA PHE A 57 10.60 19.18 -6.39
C PHE A 57 12.07 19.04 -6.80
N ARG A 58 12.81 20.15 -6.82
CA ARG A 58 14.23 20.15 -7.25
C ARG A 58 15.16 19.40 -6.29
N ASP A 59 14.87 19.45 -4.99
CA ASP A 59 15.72 18.91 -3.91
C ASP A 59 15.05 17.76 -3.14
N LYS A 60 13.74 17.58 -3.28
CA LYS A 60 12.95 16.64 -2.49
C LYS A 60 11.73 16.08 -3.20
N ILE A 61 11.23 14.99 -2.66
CA ILE A 61 9.93 14.40 -3.02
C ILE A 61 8.99 14.61 -1.85
N ARG A 62 7.75 15.05 -2.14
CA ARG A 62 6.69 15.18 -1.16
C ARG A 62 5.56 14.21 -1.47
N PHE A 63 5.09 13.54 -0.44
CA PHE A 63 3.87 12.73 -0.49
C PHE A 63 3.05 13.04 0.75
N ASN A 64 1.90 13.69 0.56
CA ASN A 64 1.09 14.22 1.65
C ASN A 64 1.92 15.17 2.57
N LYS A 65 1.97 14.90 3.88
CA LYS A 65 2.76 15.67 4.87
C LYS A 65 4.21 15.16 5.03
N LYS A 66 4.59 14.08 4.35
CA LYS A 66 5.95 13.53 4.41
C LYS A 66 6.78 14.06 3.25
N GLU A 67 8.04 14.38 3.54
CA GLU A 67 9.03 14.74 2.53
C GLU A 67 10.32 13.96 2.73
N ILE A 68 11.05 13.74 1.64
CA ILE A 68 12.37 13.11 1.63
C ILE A 68 13.28 13.87 0.66
N ARG A 69 14.48 14.23 1.10
CA ARG A 69 15.47 14.88 0.21
C ARG A 69 16.15 13.83 -0.67
N TYR A 70 16.54 14.21 -1.89
CA TYR A 70 17.25 13.28 -2.78
C TYR A 70 18.57 12.77 -2.20
N THR A 71 19.20 13.55 -1.31
CA THR A 71 20.42 13.19 -0.59
C THR A 71 20.21 12.09 0.46
N GLU A 72 18.98 11.91 0.94
CA GLU A 72 18.62 10.94 1.99
C GLU A 72 18.15 9.60 1.39
N ILE A 73 18.07 9.49 0.07
CA ILE A 73 17.63 8.27 -0.60
C ILE A 73 18.74 7.22 -0.52
N ILE A 74 18.45 6.13 0.20
CA ILE A 74 19.40 5.03 0.46
C ILE A 74 19.34 3.99 -0.66
N ASN A 75 18.16 3.76 -1.23
CA ASN A 75 17.92 2.72 -2.20
C ASN A 75 16.87 3.15 -3.25
N THR A 76 17.04 2.72 -4.49
CA THR A 76 16.06 2.91 -5.58
C THR A 76 15.68 1.58 -6.25
N ALA A 77 15.97 0.45 -5.60
CA ALA A 77 15.60 -0.88 -6.09
C ALA A 77 14.09 -1.05 -6.04
N THR A 78 13.51 -1.51 -7.16
CA THR A 78 12.09 -1.82 -7.22
C THR A 78 11.80 -3.08 -6.39
N LYS A 79 10.67 -3.06 -5.68
CA LYS A 79 10.11 -4.20 -4.95
C LYS A 79 8.72 -4.49 -5.47
N GLN A 80 8.40 -5.77 -5.57
CA GLN A 80 7.11 -6.23 -6.06
C GLN A 80 6.53 -7.32 -5.16
N ASN A 81 5.47 -6.98 -4.44
CA ASN A 81 4.72 -7.93 -3.63
C ASN A 81 3.65 -8.66 -4.47
N ILE A 82 2.96 -9.64 -3.88
CA ILE A 82 1.94 -10.44 -4.58
C ILE A 82 0.84 -9.56 -5.17
N LEU A 83 0.37 -8.55 -4.42
CA LEU A 83 -0.62 -7.59 -4.90
C LEU A 83 -0.06 -6.75 -6.06
N ASP A 84 1.18 -6.29 -5.94
CA ASP A 84 1.83 -5.50 -7.00
C ASP A 84 1.93 -6.30 -8.32
N ARG A 85 2.19 -7.62 -8.25
CA ARG A 85 2.18 -8.51 -9.43
C ARG A 85 0.80 -8.61 -10.07
N MET A 86 -0.23 -8.81 -9.25
CA MET A 86 -1.61 -8.91 -9.73
C MET A 86 -2.05 -7.63 -10.45
N PHE A 87 -1.64 -6.46 -9.94
CA PHE A 87 -2.00 -5.16 -10.52
C PHE A 87 -0.96 -4.59 -11.50
N LYS A 88 0.07 -5.36 -11.90
CA LYS A 88 1.16 -4.87 -12.76
C LYS A 88 1.78 -3.55 -12.28
N THR A 89 1.94 -3.43 -10.97
CA THR A 89 2.58 -2.27 -10.33
C THR A 89 3.86 -2.70 -9.61
N TYR A 90 4.62 -1.74 -9.13
CA TYR A 90 5.76 -1.93 -8.24
C TYR A 90 5.87 -0.80 -7.21
N SER A 91 6.72 -1.00 -6.21
CA SER A 91 7.03 -0.01 -5.18
C SER A 91 8.55 0.25 -5.12
N ILE A 92 8.96 1.46 -4.76
CA ILE A 92 10.36 1.83 -4.52
C ILE A 92 10.50 2.31 -3.06
N PRO A 93 11.26 1.59 -2.21
CA PRO A 93 11.60 2.03 -0.87
C PRO A 93 12.75 3.05 -0.92
N LEU A 94 12.44 4.33 -0.79
CA LEU A 94 13.45 5.40 -0.84
C LEU A 94 14.21 5.52 0.48
N SER A 95 13.51 5.32 1.60
CA SER A 95 14.07 5.23 2.96
C SER A 95 13.27 4.23 3.80
N SER A 96 13.63 4.06 5.08
CA SER A 96 12.85 3.24 6.04
C SER A 96 11.43 3.76 6.25
N GLU A 97 11.21 5.06 6.10
CA GLU A 97 9.91 5.70 6.36
C GLU A 97 9.16 6.18 5.11
N PHE A 98 9.82 6.19 3.95
CA PHE A 98 9.29 6.74 2.70
C PHE A 98 9.32 5.73 1.55
N TYR A 99 8.14 5.51 0.97
CA TYR A 99 7.93 4.57 -0.13
C TYR A 99 7.12 5.23 -1.23
N VAL A 100 7.59 5.07 -2.47
CA VAL A 100 6.75 5.26 -3.65
C VAL A 100 6.07 3.94 -3.94
N ARG A 101 4.73 3.90 -3.97
CA ARG A 101 3.97 2.65 -4.10
C ARG A 101 3.01 2.71 -5.27
N HIS A 102 2.61 1.53 -5.75
CA HIS A 102 1.63 1.35 -6.82
C HIS A 102 2.00 2.09 -8.11
N VAL A 103 3.29 2.12 -8.44
CA VAL A 103 3.78 2.70 -9.71
C VAL A 103 3.52 1.67 -10.80
N SER A 104 2.89 2.08 -11.91
CA SER A 104 2.69 1.19 -13.07
C SER A 104 4.04 0.69 -13.59
N GLN A 105 4.14 -0.60 -13.93
CA GLN A 105 5.32 -1.19 -14.55
C GLN A 105 5.70 -0.55 -15.90
N GLU A 106 4.75 0.13 -16.55
CA GLU A 106 4.97 0.83 -17.82
C GLU A 106 5.73 2.16 -17.63
N VAL A 107 5.81 2.67 -16.40
CA VAL A 107 6.48 3.94 -16.09
C VAL A 107 7.89 3.64 -15.58
N ASP A 108 8.91 4.15 -16.27
CA ASP A 108 10.30 4.07 -15.83
C ASP A 108 10.67 5.15 -14.79
N LEU A 109 9.97 5.10 -13.65
CA LEU A 109 10.21 6.04 -12.55
C LEU A 109 11.59 5.86 -11.93
N LYS A 110 12.17 4.66 -12.01
CA LYS A 110 13.49 4.36 -11.48
C LYS A 110 14.56 5.21 -12.16
N THR A 111 14.59 5.22 -13.50
CA THR A 111 15.56 6.03 -14.26
C THR A 111 15.37 7.51 -13.96
N TYR A 112 14.12 7.99 -13.92
CA TYR A 112 13.82 9.38 -13.57
C TYR A 112 14.33 9.78 -12.18
N LEU A 113 14.10 8.93 -11.16
CA LEU A 113 14.61 9.15 -9.80
C LEU A 113 16.14 9.19 -9.75
N GLN A 114 16.80 8.29 -10.47
CA GLN A 114 18.27 8.26 -10.54
C GLN A 114 18.85 9.54 -11.16
N GLN A 115 18.18 10.11 -12.17
CA GLN A 115 18.56 11.40 -12.73
C GLN A 115 18.45 12.51 -11.69
N LEU A 116 17.31 12.61 -10.98
CA LEU A 116 17.10 13.63 -9.94
C LEU A 116 18.13 13.54 -8.80
N ILE A 117 18.43 12.33 -8.34
CA ILE A 117 19.45 12.09 -7.32
C ILE A 117 20.83 12.53 -7.83
N SER A 118 21.16 12.20 -9.08
CA SER A 118 22.45 12.57 -9.68
C SER A 118 22.60 14.08 -9.82
N TYR A 119 21.55 14.79 -10.26
CA TYR A 119 21.52 16.25 -10.35
C TYR A 119 21.67 16.90 -8.97
N SER A 120 20.95 16.40 -7.97
CA SER A 120 21.08 16.85 -6.58
C SER A 120 22.52 16.71 -6.09
N LYS A 121 23.15 15.55 -6.27
CA LYS A 121 24.53 15.29 -5.81
C LYS A 121 25.56 16.19 -6.49
N LYS A 122 25.44 16.40 -7.81
CA LYS A 122 26.32 17.33 -8.55
C LYS A 122 26.22 18.75 -8.03
N SER A 123 25.00 19.22 -7.75
CA SER A 123 24.78 20.59 -7.26
C SER A 123 25.38 20.84 -5.87
N TYR A 124 25.55 19.81 -5.04
CA TYR A 124 26.23 19.91 -3.74
C TYR A 124 27.76 19.77 -3.83
N SER A 125 28.28 19.10 -4.86
CA SER A 125 29.73 18.94 -5.05
C SER A 125 30.43 20.15 -5.68
N SER A 126 29.65 21.14 -6.16
CA SER A 126 30.18 22.39 -6.75
C SER A 126 30.24 23.57 -5.76
N TYR A 127 30.07 23.30 -4.46
CA TYR A 127 30.36 24.21 -3.35
C TYR A 127 31.43 23.59 -2.46
#